data_AF-A0A8T4M6H0-F1
#
_entry.id   AF-A0A8T4M6H0-F1
#
_cell.length_a   1.000
_cell.length_b   1.000
_cell.length_c   1.000
_cell.angle_alpha   90.00
_cell.angle_beta   90.00
_cell.angle_gamma   90.00
#
_symmetry.space_group_name_H-M   'P 1'
#
loop_
_entity.id
_entity.type
_entity.pdbx_description
1 polymer ?
#
loop_
_entity_poly.entity_id
_entity_poly.type
_entity_poly.pdbx_seq_one_letter_code
_entity_poly.pdbx_strand_id
1 'polypeptide(L)'
;MKKILSPVLKYDKYPKGFTILHEENLTIGQKYDIPSKFIYAVNMKTMEKLEEIYKKNNNIYRKDLIKADNTEKILDGADSIGVILDYKDKKVYYLNSIPNLAVIGTSATYLQVSIGIFSALFSLMFDKMKNGIYFVEDLFDKHYKYYMFDNMRIQEFVFKKKNNNFVIDKYNPEIRLKRKNKFEHLYI
;
A
#
# COMPACT_ATOMS: atom_id res chain seq x y z
N MET A 1 -11.81 21.76 14.28
CA MET A 1 -12.30 20.74 13.33
C MET A 1 -13.74 20.40 13.66
N LYS A 2 -14.63 20.28 12.65
CA LYS A 2 -16.00 19.79 12.86
C LYS A 2 -15.97 18.38 13.45
N LYS A 3 -16.92 18.05 14.33
CA LYS A 3 -17.03 16.76 15.05
C LYS A 3 -17.00 15.53 14.12
N ILE A 4 -17.47 15.66 12.88
CA ILE A 4 -17.46 14.63 11.83
C ILE A 4 -16.07 14.32 11.25
N LEU A 5 -15.13 15.27 11.32
CA LEU A 5 -13.75 15.08 10.84
C LEU A 5 -12.81 14.65 11.96
N SER A 6 -13.34 14.33 13.15
CA SER A 6 -12.52 13.83 14.25
C SER A 6 -11.92 12.47 13.85
N PRO A 7 -10.62 12.25 14.04
CA PRO A 7 -10.03 10.94 13.82
C PRO A 7 -10.76 9.89 14.68
N VAL A 8 -11.14 8.77 14.06
CA VAL A 8 -11.80 7.63 14.75
C VAL A 8 -10.87 7.03 15.82
N LEU A 9 -9.55 7.13 15.61
CA LEU A 9 -8.51 6.69 16.54
C LEU A 9 -7.65 7.88 16.97
N LYS A 10 -7.52 8.09 18.29
CA LYS A 10 -6.63 9.10 18.87
C LYS A 10 -5.22 8.54 19.06
N TYR A 11 -4.21 9.26 18.57
CA TYR A 11 -2.79 8.94 18.74
C TYR A 11 -2.04 10.10 19.41
N ASP A 12 -0.98 9.80 20.17
CA ASP A 12 -0.11 10.80 20.82
C ASP A 12 0.62 11.68 19.79
N LYS A 13 0.99 11.11 18.65
CA LYS A 13 1.53 11.83 17.48
C LYS A 13 1.07 11.13 16.21
N TYR A 14 0.37 11.85 15.34
CA TYR A 14 -0.01 11.32 14.05
C TYR A 14 1.22 11.29 13.13
N PRO A 15 1.36 10.25 12.28
CA PRO A 15 2.35 10.27 11.21
C PRO A 15 2.10 11.49 10.32
N LYS A 16 3.16 12.06 9.73
CA LYS A 16 3.00 13.10 8.70
C LYS A 16 2.35 12.45 7.48
N GLY A 17 1.03 12.53 7.40
CA GLY A 17 0.21 11.84 6.41
C GLY A 17 -1.27 12.12 6.67
N PHE A 18 -2.09 11.86 5.66
CA PHE A 18 -3.54 11.91 5.77
C PHE A 18 -4.08 10.53 6.15
N THR A 19 -5.06 10.51 7.05
CA THR A 19 -5.89 9.32 7.24
C THR A 19 -6.98 9.36 6.18
N ILE A 20 -6.93 8.43 5.23
CA ILE A 20 -7.84 8.40 4.09
C ILE A 20 -8.73 7.17 4.21
N LEU A 21 -10.00 7.32 3.84
CA LEU A 21 -10.90 6.20 3.68
C LEU A 21 -10.49 5.42 2.42
N HIS A 22 -10.28 4.14 2.60
CA HIS A 22 -9.83 3.23 1.57
C HIS A 22 -10.62 1.93 1.73
N GLU A 23 -10.97 1.30 0.61
CA GLU A 23 -11.86 0.13 0.58
C GLU A 23 -11.32 -0.99 1.48
N GLU A 24 -10.02 -1.23 1.40
CA GLU A 24 -9.33 -2.27 2.16
C GLU A 24 -9.41 -2.06 3.67
N ASN A 25 -9.65 -0.82 4.14
CA ASN A 25 -9.86 -0.58 5.57
C ASN A 25 -11.16 -1.20 6.06
N LEU A 26 -12.19 -1.22 5.21
CA LEU A 26 -13.48 -1.82 5.52
C LEU A 26 -13.44 -3.32 5.29
N THR A 27 -12.98 -3.76 4.12
CA THR A 27 -13.09 -5.16 3.69
C THR A 27 -12.15 -6.07 4.50
N ILE A 28 -10.90 -5.68 4.72
CA ILE A 28 -9.96 -6.41 5.60
C ILE A 28 -10.44 -6.36 7.05
N GLY A 29 -10.88 -5.19 7.50
CA GLY A 29 -11.37 -5.00 8.87
C GLY A 29 -12.56 -5.92 9.17
N GLN A 30 -13.51 -6.03 8.25
CA GLN A 30 -14.65 -6.94 8.34
C GLN A 30 -14.23 -8.42 8.25
N LYS A 31 -13.36 -8.77 7.30
CA LYS A 31 -12.96 -10.17 7.07
C LYS A 31 -12.25 -10.80 8.27
N TYR A 32 -11.43 -10.03 8.96
CA TYR A 32 -10.60 -10.52 10.07
C TYR A 32 -11.05 -10.02 11.45
N ASP A 33 -12.12 -9.24 11.53
CA ASP A 33 -12.59 -8.59 12.77
C ASP A 33 -11.48 -7.78 13.47
N ILE A 34 -10.83 -6.90 12.70
CA ILE A 34 -9.72 -6.07 13.18
C ILE A 34 -9.93 -4.58 12.85
N PRO A 35 -9.44 -3.66 13.70
CA PRO A 35 -9.36 -2.26 13.33
C PRO A 35 -8.30 -2.06 12.24
N SER A 36 -8.67 -1.35 11.18
CA SER A 36 -7.77 -0.99 10.07
C SER A 36 -7.81 0.51 9.79
N LYS A 37 -6.69 1.05 9.28
CA LYS A 37 -6.58 2.42 8.82
C LYS A 37 -5.55 2.52 7.69
N PHE A 38 -5.76 3.47 6.80
CA PHE A 38 -4.83 3.81 5.75
C PHE A 38 -4.18 5.17 6.04
N ILE A 39 -2.85 5.20 6.04
CA ILE A 39 -2.07 6.42 6.20
C ILE A 39 -1.40 6.70 4.87
N TYR A 40 -1.80 7.79 4.23
CA TYR A 40 -1.27 8.20 2.95
C TYR A 40 -0.37 9.42 3.10
N ALA A 41 0.83 9.36 2.53
CA ALA A 41 1.73 10.49 2.48
C ALA A 41 2.36 10.59 1.09
N VAL A 42 2.36 11.80 0.55
CA VAL A 42 3.17 12.15 -0.63
C VAL A 42 4.42 12.91 -0.19
N ASN A 43 5.14 13.51 -1.13
CA ASN A 43 6.25 14.40 -0.81
C ASN A 43 5.86 15.43 0.27
N MET A 44 6.69 15.61 1.30
CA MET A 44 6.39 16.45 2.46
C MET A 44 6.10 17.92 2.08
N LYS A 45 6.78 18.48 1.07
CA LYS A 45 6.51 19.84 0.60
C LYS A 45 5.12 19.94 -0.04
N THR A 46 4.71 18.90 -0.77
CA THR A 46 3.35 18.80 -1.31
C THR A 46 2.33 18.71 -0.18
N MET A 47 2.59 17.88 0.85
CA MET A 47 1.71 17.78 2.02
C MET A 47 1.52 19.14 2.72
N GLU A 48 2.60 19.86 2.98
CA GLU A 48 2.58 21.20 3.58
C GLU A 48 1.78 22.19 2.71
N LYS A 49 1.96 22.14 1.38
CA LYS A 49 1.22 23.00 0.47
C LYS A 49 -0.27 22.69 0.42
N LEU A 50 -0.65 21.41 0.42
CA LEU A 50 -2.05 21.01 0.47
C LEU A 50 -2.72 21.51 1.76
N GLU A 51 -2.02 21.44 2.89
CA GLU A 51 -2.52 21.96 4.17
C GLU A 51 -2.70 23.50 4.13
N GLU A 52 -1.75 24.23 3.55
CA GLU A 52 -1.84 25.69 3.37
C GLU A 52 -3.06 26.07 2.52
N ILE A 53 -3.25 25.42 1.36
CA ILE A 53 -4.38 25.65 0.46
C ILE A 53 -5.71 25.36 1.19
N TYR A 54 -5.77 24.24 1.90
CA TYR A 54 -6.97 23.87 2.64
C TYR A 54 -7.28 24.88 3.75
N LYS A 55 -6.29 25.32 4.54
CA LYS A 55 -6.49 26.34 5.58
C LYS A 55 -7.01 27.66 5.01
N LYS A 56 -6.54 28.05 3.83
CA LYS A 56 -6.95 29.29 3.16
C LYS A 56 -8.36 29.20 2.56
N ASN A 57 -8.66 28.11 1.88
CA ASN A 57 -9.84 27.98 1.03
C ASN A 57 -10.95 27.12 1.65
N ASN A 58 -10.68 26.48 2.79
CA ASN A 58 -11.50 25.43 3.41
C ASN A 58 -11.84 24.27 2.44
N ASN A 59 -11.05 24.13 1.37
CA ASN A 59 -11.22 23.11 0.34
C ASN A 59 -9.93 22.99 -0.50
N ILE A 60 -9.78 21.88 -1.22
CA ILE A 60 -8.76 21.67 -2.25
C ILE A 60 -9.50 21.33 -3.55
N TYR A 61 -9.25 22.08 -4.61
CA TYR A 61 -9.88 21.87 -5.89
C TYR A 61 -8.95 21.13 -6.85
N ARG A 62 -9.53 20.43 -7.84
CA ARG A 62 -8.74 19.73 -8.86
C ARG A 62 -7.76 20.66 -9.60
N LYS A 63 -8.14 21.91 -9.83
CA LYS A 63 -7.29 22.93 -10.46
C LYS A 63 -6.04 23.29 -9.63
N ASP A 64 -6.04 22.97 -8.34
CA ASP A 64 -4.91 23.18 -7.45
C ASP A 64 -3.89 22.03 -7.54
N LEU A 65 -4.19 20.97 -8.31
CA LEU A 65 -3.41 19.74 -8.42
C LEU A 65 -2.87 19.56 -9.84
N ILE A 66 -1.63 19.09 -9.92
CA ILE A 66 -1.00 18.66 -11.17
C ILE A 66 -0.69 17.17 -11.04
N LYS A 67 -0.98 16.40 -12.09
CA LYS A 67 -0.62 14.98 -12.14
C LYS A 67 0.89 14.88 -12.31
N ALA A 68 1.55 14.16 -11.41
CA ALA A 68 2.97 13.86 -11.50
C ALA A 68 3.14 12.46 -12.10
N ASP A 69 3.78 12.36 -13.27
CA ASP A 69 4.23 11.09 -13.86
C ASP A 69 5.53 11.26 -14.66
N ASN A 70 6.16 10.15 -15.04
CA ASN A 70 7.41 10.16 -15.81
C ASN A 70 7.20 10.30 -17.32
N THR A 71 6.02 10.73 -17.81
CA THR A 71 5.80 10.88 -19.25
C THR A 71 6.42 12.17 -19.79
N GLU A 72 6.31 13.27 -19.04
CA GLU A 72 6.87 14.57 -19.39
C GLU A 72 8.19 14.85 -18.65
N LYS A 73 8.24 14.51 -17.36
CA LYS A 73 9.39 14.74 -16.50
C LYS A 73 9.62 13.56 -15.59
N ILE A 74 10.81 12.98 -15.65
CA ILE A 74 11.21 11.91 -14.74
C ILE A 74 11.16 12.43 -13.30
N LEU A 75 10.34 11.78 -12.48
CA LEU A 75 10.21 12.05 -11.05
C LEU A 75 11.39 11.43 -10.31
N ASP A 76 11.82 12.11 -9.26
CA ASP A 76 12.77 11.56 -8.27
C ASP A 76 12.02 10.79 -7.17
N GLY A 77 12.76 10.15 -6.28
CA GLY A 77 12.24 9.41 -5.15
C GLY A 77 11.60 8.07 -5.54
N ALA A 78 10.74 7.57 -4.67
CA ALA A 78 10.11 6.26 -4.80
C ALA A 78 8.68 6.30 -4.29
N ASP A 79 7.84 5.40 -4.82
CA ASP A 79 6.60 5.04 -4.15
C ASP A 79 6.87 3.86 -3.22
N SER A 80 6.47 3.99 -1.96
CA SER A 80 6.64 2.98 -0.93
C SER A 80 5.29 2.67 -0.30
N ILE A 81 4.81 1.46 -0.54
CA ILE A 81 3.54 0.96 -0.02
C ILE A 81 3.79 -0.26 0.85
N GLY A 82 3.04 -0.36 1.94
CA GLY A 82 3.20 -1.47 2.85
C GLY A 82 2.09 -1.55 3.88
N VAL A 83 2.12 -2.64 4.63
CA VAL A 83 1.21 -2.89 5.75
C VAL A 83 2.01 -3.09 7.03
N ILE A 84 1.42 -2.64 8.13
CA ILE A 84 1.97 -2.84 9.48
C ILE A 84 0.95 -3.68 10.25
N LEU A 85 1.38 -4.85 10.71
CA LEU A 85 0.63 -5.67 11.65
C LEU A 85 1.15 -5.34 13.05
N ASP A 86 0.33 -4.68 13.85
CA ASP A 86 0.67 -4.22 15.20
C ASP A 86 0.10 -5.17 16.25
N TYR A 87 0.99 -5.92 16.91
CA TYR A 87 0.65 -6.86 17.98
C TYR A 87 1.14 -6.32 19.32
N LYS A 88 0.65 -6.90 20.42
CA LYS A 88 1.03 -6.50 21.79
C LYS A 88 2.55 -6.55 22.04
N ASP A 89 3.23 -7.53 21.45
CA ASP A 89 4.63 -7.88 21.69
C ASP A 89 5.54 -7.78 20.45
N LYS A 90 4.97 -7.58 19.26
CA LYS A 90 5.72 -7.46 18.00
C LYS A 90 5.05 -6.52 17.00
N LYS A 91 5.84 -5.99 16.07
CA LYS A 91 5.35 -5.31 14.86
C LYS A 91 5.92 -6.00 13.63
N VAL A 92 5.08 -6.23 12.63
CA VAL A 92 5.52 -6.83 11.37
C VAL A 92 5.21 -5.86 10.23
N TYR A 93 6.23 -5.53 9.45
CA TYR A 93 6.12 -4.66 8.30
C TYR A 93 6.31 -5.49 7.04
N TYR A 94 5.38 -5.36 6.10
CA TYR A 94 5.55 -5.81 4.73
C TYR A 94 5.62 -4.58 3.83
N LEU A 95 6.73 -4.39 3.12
CA LEU A 95 7.00 -3.16 2.36
C LEU A 95 7.43 -3.49 0.94
N ASN A 96 6.86 -2.77 -0.03
CA ASN A 96 7.41 -2.63 -1.36
C ASN A 96 7.81 -1.18 -1.60
N SER A 97 8.92 -0.96 -2.30
CA SER A 97 9.36 0.36 -2.70
C SER A 97 9.89 0.30 -4.13
N ILE A 98 9.37 1.16 -5.00
CA ILE A 98 9.79 1.27 -6.40
C ILE A 98 10.30 2.68 -6.65
N PRO A 99 11.58 2.87 -7.03
CA PRO A 99 12.08 4.18 -7.40
C PRO A 99 11.47 4.63 -8.73
N ASN A 100 11.04 5.89 -8.81
CA ASN A 100 10.49 6.46 -10.05
C ASN A 100 11.52 6.39 -11.19
N LEU A 101 12.82 6.49 -10.89
CA LEU A 101 13.89 6.35 -11.88
C LEU A 101 13.96 4.98 -12.56
N ALA A 102 13.40 3.93 -11.96
CA ALA A 102 13.37 2.58 -12.54
C ALA A 102 12.14 2.34 -13.41
N VAL A 103 11.25 3.33 -13.60
CA VAL A 103 9.98 3.18 -14.29
C VAL A 103 9.90 4.16 -15.47
N ILE A 104 9.66 3.63 -16.67
CA ILE A 104 9.60 4.41 -17.91
C ILE A 104 8.13 4.55 -18.35
N GLY A 105 7.74 5.74 -18.81
CA GLY A 105 6.41 5.99 -19.39
C GLY A 105 5.25 5.97 -18.39
N THR A 106 5.53 5.81 -17.08
CA THR A 106 4.55 5.89 -15.99
C THR A 106 5.27 6.19 -14.66
N SER A 107 4.54 6.32 -13.55
CA SER A 107 5.13 6.51 -12.21
C SER A 107 5.26 5.18 -11.45
N ALA A 108 6.10 5.17 -10.40
CA ALA A 108 6.20 4.02 -9.49
C ALA A 108 4.83 3.62 -8.89
N THR A 109 4.00 4.61 -8.54
CA THR A 109 2.62 4.42 -8.07
C THR A 109 1.78 3.64 -9.07
N TYR A 110 1.78 4.10 -10.32
CA TYR A 110 0.96 3.47 -11.36
C TYR A 110 1.46 2.08 -11.73
N LEU A 111 2.78 1.83 -11.66
CA LEU A 111 3.31 0.49 -11.83
C LEU A 111 2.79 -0.46 -10.74
N GLN A 112 2.80 -0.05 -9.47
CA GLN A 112 2.26 -0.86 -8.36
C GLN A 112 0.78 -1.18 -8.55
N VAL A 113 -0.03 -0.19 -8.96
CA VAL A 113 -1.45 -0.40 -9.28
C VAL A 113 -1.62 -1.37 -10.45
N SER A 114 -0.82 -1.21 -11.50
CA SER A 114 -0.88 -2.06 -12.70
C SER A 114 -0.54 -3.51 -12.40
N ILE A 115 0.44 -3.76 -11.53
CA ILE A 115 0.79 -5.11 -11.06
C ILE A 115 -0.39 -5.75 -10.31
N GLY A 116 -1.13 -4.97 -9.50
CA GLY A 116 -2.34 -5.44 -8.83
C GLY A 116 -3.43 -5.88 -9.81
N ILE A 117 -3.69 -5.07 -10.83
CA ILE A 117 -4.66 -5.39 -11.89
C ILE A 117 -4.23 -6.63 -12.68
N PHE A 118 -2.97 -6.68 -13.10
CA PHE A 118 -2.40 -7.83 -13.79
C PHE A 118 -2.55 -9.12 -12.97
N SER A 119 -2.20 -9.08 -11.69
CA SER A 119 -2.32 -10.23 -10.79
C SER A 119 -3.77 -10.71 -10.66
N ALA A 120 -4.73 -9.78 -10.60
CA ALA A 120 -6.16 -10.11 -10.56
C ALA A 120 -6.64 -10.73 -11.88
N LEU A 121 -6.28 -10.15 -13.03
CA LEU A 121 -6.66 -10.67 -14.35
C LEU A 121 -6.15 -12.10 -14.56
N PHE A 122 -4.89 -12.36 -14.22
CA PHE A 122 -4.32 -13.71 -14.34
C PHE A 122 -5.00 -14.69 -13.38
N SER A 123 -5.37 -14.24 -12.18
CA SER A 123 -6.17 -15.09 -11.27
C SER A 123 -7.53 -15.44 -11.89
N LEU A 124 -8.23 -14.47 -12.48
CA LEU A 124 -9.51 -14.73 -13.15
C LEU A 124 -9.38 -15.67 -14.35
N MET A 125 -8.25 -15.65 -15.07
CA MET A 125 -8.00 -16.54 -16.21
C MET A 125 -7.62 -17.97 -15.80
N PHE A 126 -6.81 -18.13 -14.75
CA PHE A 126 -6.19 -19.41 -14.41
C PHE A 126 -6.80 -20.11 -13.19
N ASP A 127 -7.49 -19.38 -12.31
CA ASP A 127 -8.18 -19.97 -11.18
C ASP A 127 -9.61 -20.37 -11.54
N LYS A 128 -10.01 -21.57 -11.09
CA LYS A 128 -11.42 -21.97 -11.12
C LYS A 128 -12.17 -21.20 -10.04
N MET A 129 -12.80 -20.10 -10.43
CA MET A 129 -13.62 -19.24 -9.58
C MET A 129 -15.11 -19.41 -9.91
N LYS A 130 -15.97 -19.23 -8.92
CA LYS A 130 -17.41 -19.16 -9.16
C LYS A 130 -17.73 -17.77 -9.71
N ASN A 131 -18.86 -17.62 -10.40
CA ASN A 131 -19.33 -16.30 -10.78
C ASN A 131 -19.70 -15.51 -9.51
N GLY A 132 -19.28 -14.26 -9.43
CA GLY A 132 -19.53 -13.42 -8.27
C GLY A 132 -18.68 -12.16 -8.24
N ILE A 133 -18.83 -11.40 -7.15
CA ILE A 133 -18.02 -10.24 -6.82
C ILE A 133 -16.97 -10.68 -5.81
N TYR A 134 -15.73 -10.26 -6.02
CA TYR A 134 -14.59 -10.64 -5.22
C TYR A 134 -13.79 -9.40 -4.81
N PHE A 135 -13.34 -9.37 -3.57
CA PHE A 135 -12.34 -8.42 -3.11
C PHE A 135 -10.94 -9.02 -3.23
N VAL A 136 -9.91 -8.17 -3.16
CA VAL A 136 -8.51 -8.60 -3.34
C VAL A 136 -8.12 -9.68 -2.33
N GLU A 137 -8.56 -9.55 -1.09
CA GLU A 137 -8.34 -10.53 -0.01
C GLU A 137 -9.01 -11.88 -0.27
N ASP A 138 -10.01 -11.98 -1.16
CA ASP A 138 -10.62 -13.25 -1.56
C ASP A 138 -9.77 -13.99 -2.59
N LEU A 139 -8.89 -13.24 -3.27
CA LEU A 139 -7.94 -13.78 -4.24
C LEU A 139 -6.63 -14.23 -3.57
N PHE A 140 -6.42 -13.95 -2.28
CA PHE A 140 -5.13 -14.22 -1.64
C PHE A 140 -4.72 -15.70 -1.66
N ASP A 141 -5.67 -16.63 -1.61
CA ASP A 141 -5.41 -18.07 -1.72
C ASP A 141 -5.44 -18.63 -3.15
N LYS A 142 -5.48 -17.72 -4.13
CA LYS A 142 -5.45 -17.99 -5.56
C LYS A 142 -4.06 -17.68 -6.15
N HIS A 143 -3.95 -17.66 -7.47
CA HIS A 143 -2.67 -17.31 -8.11
C HIS A 143 -2.24 -15.86 -7.82
N TYR A 144 -3.17 -14.98 -7.45
CA TYR A 144 -2.95 -13.55 -7.18
C TYR A 144 -1.71 -13.28 -6.34
N LYS A 145 -1.56 -13.96 -5.19
CA LYS A 145 -0.42 -13.74 -4.30
C LYS A 145 0.91 -14.07 -4.95
N TYR A 146 0.96 -15.04 -5.85
CA TYR A 146 2.20 -15.39 -6.53
C TYR A 146 2.58 -14.28 -7.50
N TYR A 147 1.66 -13.88 -8.39
CA TYR A 147 1.91 -12.78 -9.32
C TYR A 147 2.28 -11.47 -8.61
N MET A 148 1.64 -11.15 -7.48
CA MET A 148 2.02 -10.00 -6.67
C MET A 148 3.44 -10.10 -6.14
N PHE A 149 3.83 -11.22 -5.51
CA PHE A 149 5.16 -11.38 -4.90
C PHE A 149 6.28 -11.58 -5.94
N ASP A 150 5.93 -12.04 -7.14
CA ASP A 150 6.87 -12.19 -8.26
C ASP A 150 7.18 -10.86 -8.94
N ASN A 151 6.22 -9.92 -8.94
CA ASN A 151 6.33 -8.63 -9.62
C ASN A 151 6.57 -7.46 -8.65
N MET A 152 6.34 -7.66 -7.35
CA MET A 152 6.68 -6.72 -6.31
C MET A 152 7.74 -7.33 -5.39
N ARG A 153 8.89 -6.67 -5.28
CA ARG A 153 9.88 -7.01 -4.25
C ARG A 153 9.32 -6.65 -2.86
N ILE A 154 8.68 -7.61 -2.21
CA ILE A 154 8.14 -7.45 -0.85
C ILE A 154 9.24 -7.76 0.18
N GLN A 155 9.52 -6.80 1.06
CA GLN A 155 10.44 -6.92 2.19
C GLN A 155 9.64 -7.19 3.48
N GLU A 156 10.19 -8.00 4.39
CA GLU A 156 9.65 -8.25 5.73
C GLU A 156 10.57 -7.66 6.79
N PHE A 157 10.01 -6.88 7.72
CA PHE A 157 10.69 -6.50 8.96
C PHE A 157 9.86 -6.96 10.15
N VAL A 158 10.45 -7.76 11.03
CA VAL A 158 9.84 -8.17 12.29
C VAL A 158 10.57 -7.46 13.41
N PHE A 159 9.83 -6.70 14.21
CA PHE A 159 10.31 -6.08 15.43
C PHE A 159 9.68 -6.76 16.63
N LYS A 160 10.47 -7.04 17.67
CA LYS A 160 9.97 -7.54 18.96
C LYS A 160 10.17 -6.51 20.05
N LYS A 161 9.27 -6.52 21.03
CA LYS A 161 9.34 -5.65 22.20
C LYS A 161 10.42 -6.17 23.17
N LYS A 162 11.43 -5.36 23.45
CA LYS A 162 12.45 -5.56 24.49
C LYS A 162 12.58 -4.29 25.31
N ASN A 163 12.43 -4.38 26.64
CA ASN A 163 12.54 -3.24 27.56
C ASN A 163 11.71 -2.02 27.12
N ASN A 164 10.43 -2.23 26.81
CA ASN A 164 9.49 -1.23 26.27
C ASN A 164 9.80 -0.64 24.88
N ASN A 165 10.90 -1.02 24.25
CA ASN A 165 11.25 -0.59 22.89
C ASN A 165 11.07 -1.72 21.87
N PHE A 166 10.75 -1.37 20.63
CA PHE A 166 10.74 -2.33 19.53
C PHE A 166 12.12 -2.36 18.89
N VAL A 167 12.73 -3.55 18.82
CA VAL A 167 14.01 -3.79 18.16
C VAL A 167 13.83 -4.78 17.02
N ILE A 168 14.62 -4.63 15.97
CA ILE A 168 14.59 -5.57 14.84
C ILE A 168 14.98 -6.97 15.33
N ASP A 169 14.15 -7.95 15.02
CA ASP A 169 14.33 -9.35 15.37
C ASP A 169 14.62 -10.19 14.12
N LYS A 170 13.97 -9.85 13.00
CA LYS A 170 14.15 -10.53 11.71
C LYS A 170 13.98 -9.54 10.56
N TYR A 171 14.76 -9.72 9.50
CA TYR A 171 14.62 -9.03 8.23
C TYR A 171 14.66 -10.03 7.08
N ASN A 172 13.72 -9.92 6.15
CA ASN A 172 13.77 -10.60 4.87
C ASN A 172 13.80 -9.55 3.74
N PRO A 173 14.89 -9.45 2.97
CA PRO A 173 15.02 -8.48 1.88
C PRO A 173 14.14 -8.78 0.66
N GLU A 174 13.58 -9.99 0.57
CA GLU A 174 12.68 -10.40 -0.50
C GLU A 174 11.91 -11.68 -0.09
N ILE A 175 10.60 -11.57 0.11
CA ILE A 175 9.76 -12.74 0.33
C ILE A 175 9.51 -13.42 -1.01
N ARG A 176 9.97 -14.67 -1.15
CA ARG A 176 9.66 -15.52 -2.30
C ARG A 176 8.70 -16.62 -1.89
N LEU A 177 7.58 -16.72 -2.58
CA LEU A 177 6.59 -17.76 -2.36
C LEU A 177 6.97 -19.01 -3.16
N LYS A 178 6.92 -20.20 -2.53
CA LYS A 178 7.10 -21.46 -3.24
C LYS A 178 5.87 -21.74 -4.11
N ARG A 179 6.05 -21.75 -5.44
CA ARG A 179 4.99 -22.09 -6.40
C ARG A 179 4.65 -23.58 -6.32
N LYS A 180 3.39 -23.91 -6.58
CA LYS A 180 2.94 -25.32 -6.79
C LYS A 180 2.69 -25.66 -8.27
N ASN A 181 2.70 -24.66 -9.17
CA ASN A 181 2.15 -24.80 -10.52
C ASN A 181 3.20 -24.51 -11.61
N LYS A 182 3.04 -25.15 -12.79
CA LYS A 182 4.00 -25.19 -13.92
C LYS A 182 4.18 -23.88 -14.70
N PHE A 183 3.42 -22.83 -14.40
CA PHE A 183 3.55 -21.53 -15.08
C PHE A 183 4.64 -20.74 -14.39
N GLU A 184 5.89 -21.00 -14.75
CA GLU A 184 7.05 -20.23 -14.33
C GLU A 184 7.17 -19.02 -15.28
N HIS A 185 7.39 -17.82 -14.73
CA HIS A 185 7.82 -16.61 -15.46
C HIS A 185 6.79 -15.75 -16.23
N LEU A 186 5.75 -15.26 -15.56
CA LEU A 186 5.01 -14.09 -16.05
C LEU A 186 5.41 -12.87 -15.22
N TYR A 187 6.25 -12.03 -15.81
CA TYR A 187 6.73 -10.77 -15.26
C TYR A 187 6.19 -9.60 -16.08
N ILE A 188 5.94 -8.47 -15.43
CA ILE A 188 5.68 -7.16 -16.04
C ILE A 188 6.96 -6.33 -15.99
#